data_AF-A0A6P8J3N0-F1
#
_entry.id   AF-A0A6P8J3N0-F1
#
_cell.length_a   1.000
_cell.length_b   1.000
_cell.length_c   1.000
_cell.angle_alpha   90.00
_cell.angle_beta   90.00
_cell.angle_gamma   90.00
#
_symmetry.space_group_name_H-M   'P 1'
#
loop_
_entity.id
_entity.type
_entity.pdbx_description
1 polymer ?
#
loop_
_entity_poly.entity_id
_entity_poly.type
_entity_poly.pdbx_seq_one_letter_code
_entity_poly.pdbx_strand_id
1 'polypeptide(L)'
;MSTEDAWFIAERLREILQSRHFNKDDFEGRPLKLSQAFCLLWQNKENGEVSGRQRSGRIANAAVLAVLLDLFALGKIEFEAQVKQWIALGRRREITYVKVIDPSPTGTFLDKALFSGILYNYSNTPDKPKTLEEWILQGSYLNPTCATQVLDSLVEAKIFGKTSVLFWKKYPTINPEPEAKLVKELRSIALQGQVADGYMWTLIKLLSDADTSLFGKRDLLSQHFSNEEFPRAKSCFTSLTFIESESRIDARQLQVAQELQVVNDQSKKGGVEEVAAVGPSCSPQEVNVVIKKEEQKKSF
;
A
#
# COMPACT_ATOMS: atom_id res chain seq x y z
N MET A 1 3.43 8.70 -15.16
CA MET A 1 3.61 8.00 -13.88
C MET A 1 2.23 7.89 -13.27
N SER A 2 1.68 6.69 -13.08
CA SER A 2 0.36 6.58 -12.44
C SER A 2 0.58 6.56 -10.92
N THR A 3 0.58 7.75 -10.31
CA THR A 3 0.51 7.90 -8.85
C THR A 3 -0.75 7.23 -8.28
N GLU A 4 -1.80 7.11 -9.10
CA GLU A 4 -3.07 6.46 -8.74
C GLU A 4 -2.88 4.98 -8.41
N ASP A 5 -2.06 4.25 -9.18
CA ASP A 5 -1.79 2.83 -8.89
C ASP A 5 -0.98 2.63 -7.61
N ALA A 6 -0.08 3.57 -7.27
CA ALA A 6 0.67 3.51 -6.02
C ALA A 6 -0.23 3.83 -4.84
N TRP A 7 -1.11 4.82 -4.99
CA TRP A 7 -2.10 5.18 -3.98
C TRP A 7 -3.09 4.05 -3.73
N PHE A 8 -3.64 3.44 -4.79
CA PHE A 8 -4.53 2.29 -4.68
C PHE A 8 -3.90 1.16 -3.85
N ILE A 9 -2.65 0.78 -4.16
CA ILE A 9 -1.92 -0.25 -3.43
C ILE A 9 -1.59 0.19 -2.00
N ALA A 10 -1.24 1.45 -1.77
CA ALA A 10 -1.03 1.99 -0.43
C ALA A 10 -2.30 1.91 0.44
N GLU A 11 -3.49 2.13 -0.13
CA GLU A 11 -4.76 1.94 0.58
C GLU A 11 -5.02 0.47 0.94
N ARG A 12 -4.60 -0.47 0.08
CA ARG A 12 -4.73 -1.92 0.38
C ARG A 12 -3.90 -2.33 1.60
N LEU A 13 -2.80 -1.65 1.91
CA LEU A 13 -2.06 -1.92 3.14
C LEU A 13 -2.95 -1.73 4.37
N ARG A 14 -3.77 -0.66 4.40
CA ARG A 14 -4.67 -0.39 5.54
C ARG A 14 -5.66 -1.53 5.71
N GLU A 15 -6.26 -1.98 4.61
CA GLU A 15 -7.15 -3.14 4.59
C GLU A 15 -6.47 -4.39 5.15
N ILE A 16 -5.23 -4.65 4.73
CA ILE A 16 -4.45 -5.79 5.23
C ILE A 16 -4.21 -5.67 6.74
N LEU A 17 -3.66 -4.56 7.22
CA LEU A 17 -3.29 -4.39 8.63
C LEU A 17 -4.49 -4.35 9.58
N GLN A 18 -5.66 -3.93 9.11
CA GLN A 18 -6.90 -3.89 9.91
C GLN A 18 -7.70 -5.20 9.85
N SER A 19 -7.35 -6.11 8.94
CA SER A 19 -8.04 -7.38 8.80
C SER A 19 -7.75 -8.27 9.99
N ARG A 20 -8.81 -8.87 10.56
CA ARG A 20 -8.69 -9.94 11.56
C ARG A 20 -7.96 -11.18 11.04
N HIS A 21 -7.85 -11.33 9.72
CA HIS A 21 -7.15 -12.43 9.09
C HIS A 21 -5.65 -12.18 9.00
N PHE A 22 -5.20 -10.93 9.09
CA PHE A 22 -3.78 -10.63 9.07
C PHE A 22 -3.14 -10.96 10.42
N ASN A 23 -2.17 -11.86 10.40
CA ASN A 23 -1.31 -12.17 11.53
C ASN A 23 0.13 -12.19 11.05
N LYS A 24 0.97 -11.33 11.63
CA LYS A 24 2.38 -11.23 11.26
C LYS A 24 3.17 -12.50 11.63
N ASP A 25 2.73 -13.22 12.68
CA ASP A 25 3.44 -14.40 13.17
C ASP A 25 3.32 -15.58 12.18
N ASP A 26 2.26 -15.59 11.36
CA ASP A 26 2.05 -16.61 10.31
C ASP A 26 3.06 -16.50 9.15
N PHE A 27 3.86 -15.42 9.11
CA PHE A 27 4.95 -15.24 8.15
C PHE A 27 6.22 -15.94 8.60
N GLU A 28 6.37 -16.18 9.91
CA GLU A 28 7.50 -16.91 10.47
C GLU A 28 7.42 -18.38 10.06
N GLY A 29 8.57 -18.99 9.74
CA GLY A 29 8.63 -20.41 9.32
C GLY A 29 8.10 -20.70 7.90
N ARG A 30 7.52 -19.72 7.19
CA ARG A 30 7.16 -19.89 5.77
C ARG A 30 8.42 -20.08 4.90
N PRO A 31 8.42 -21.06 3.97
CA PRO A 31 9.61 -21.37 3.16
C PRO A 31 9.95 -20.28 2.14
N LEU A 32 8.96 -19.48 1.75
CA LEU A 32 9.11 -18.33 0.88
C LEU A 32 8.65 -17.08 1.63
N LYS A 33 9.39 -15.99 1.47
CA LYS A 33 8.89 -14.67 1.87
C LYS A 33 7.66 -14.29 1.03
N LEU A 34 6.80 -13.42 1.55
CA LEU A 34 5.56 -13.04 0.87
C LEU A 34 5.84 -12.48 -0.53
N SER A 35 6.87 -11.63 -0.66
CA SER A 35 7.29 -11.08 -1.94
C SER A 35 7.74 -12.17 -2.92
N GLN A 36 8.48 -13.17 -2.45
CA GLN A 36 8.92 -14.30 -3.27
C GLN A 36 7.73 -15.12 -3.75
N ALA A 37 6.79 -15.45 -2.88
CA ALA A 37 5.56 -16.17 -3.24
C ALA A 37 4.71 -15.39 -4.25
N PHE A 38 4.56 -14.08 -4.06
CA PHE A 38 3.87 -13.20 -5.00
C PHE A 38 4.53 -13.22 -6.38
N CYS A 39 5.85 -13.01 -6.45
CA CYS A 39 6.58 -13.02 -7.72
C CYS A 39 6.61 -14.41 -8.38
N LEU A 40 6.62 -15.48 -7.60
CA LEU A 40 6.52 -16.85 -8.08
C LEU A 40 5.17 -17.08 -8.79
N LEU A 41 4.07 -16.67 -8.16
CA LEU A 41 2.73 -16.80 -8.75
C LEU A 41 2.44 -15.79 -9.87
N TRP A 42 3.24 -14.73 -10.02
CA TRP A 42 3.15 -13.77 -11.12
C TRP A 42 3.83 -14.27 -12.39
N GLN A 43 4.87 -15.11 -12.28
CA GLN A 43 5.61 -15.58 -13.46
C GLN A 43 4.72 -16.40 -14.41
N ASN A 44 4.88 -16.17 -15.71
CA ASN A 44 4.23 -16.96 -16.74
C ASN A 44 4.98 -18.30 -16.88
N LYS A 45 4.35 -19.38 -16.40
CA LYS A 45 4.88 -20.75 -16.40
C LYS A 45 5.32 -21.27 -17.77
N GLU A 46 4.73 -20.79 -18.86
CA GLU A 46 5.01 -21.28 -20.22
C GLU A 46 6.35 -20.76 -20.75
N ASN A 47 6.72 -19.53 -20.41
CA ASN A 47 7.84 -18.85 -21.07
C ASN A 47 8.82 -18.14 -20.13
N GLY A 48 8.60 -18.19 -18.81
CA GLY A 48 9.46 -17.52 -17.82
C GLY A 48 9.29 -16.00 -17.75
N GLU A 49 8.34 -15.42 -18.46
CA GLU A 49 8.16 -13.97 -18.48
C GLU A 49 7.41 -13.50 -17.23
N VAL A 50 7.87 -12.38 -16.67
CA VAL A 50 7.16 -11.67 -15.61
C VAL A 50 6.81 -10.29 -16.14
N SER A 51 5.68 -10.22 -16.85
CA SER A 51 5.28 -9.06 -17.63
C SER A 51 4.96 -7.87 -16.72
N GLY A 52 5.43 -6.68 -17.06
CA GLY A 52 5.22 -5.46 -16.27
C GLY A 52 6.24 -5.22 -15.16
N ARG A 53 7.11 -6.17 -14.78
CA ARG A 53 8.07 -6.01 -13.66
C ARG A 53 9.06 -4.84 -13.76
N GLN A 54 9.30 -4.34 -14.98
CA GLN A 54 10.26 -3.26 -15.27
C GLN A 54 9.58 -1.89 -15.40
N ARG A 55 8.26 -1.82 -15.19
CA ARG A 55 7.48 -0.58 -15.26
C ARG A 55 6.59 -0.50 -14.03
N SER A 56 6.39 0.70 -13.51
CA SER A 56 5.37 0.92 -12.48
C SER A 56 3.99 0.61 -13.04
N GLY A 57 3.19 -0.03 -12.20
CA GLY A 57 1.80 -0.43 -12.41
C GLY A 57 1.36 -1.24 -11.20
N ARG A 58 0.07 -1.55 -11.07
CA ARG A 58 -0.47 -2.18 -9.85
C ARG A 58 0.27 -3.45 -9.44
N ILE A 59 0.63 -4.33 -10.39
CA ILE A 59 1.33 -5.58 -10.07
C ILE A 59 2.75 -5.32 -9.54
N ALA A 60 3.50 -4.43 -10.16
CA ALA A 60 4.84 -4.06 -9.69
C ALA A 60 4.77 -3.39 -8.31
N ASN A 61 3.78 -2.51 -8.11
CA ASN A 61 3.54 -1.85 -6.83
C ASN A 61 3.14 -2.85 -5.74
N ALA A 62 2.32 -3.85 -6.06
CA ALA A 62 1.95 -4.94 -5.15
C ALA A 62 3.17 -5.78 -4.75
N ALA A 63 4.11 -6.03 -5.66
CA ALA A 63 5.38 -6.68 -5.33
C ALA A 63 6.24 -5.83 -4.37
N VAL A 64 6.25 -4.50 -4.52
CA VAL A 64 6.92 -3.61 -3.56
C VAL A 64 6.22 -3.64 -2.20
N LEU A 65 4.88 -3.63 -2.18
CA LEU A 65 4.11 -3.74 -0.95
C LEU A 65 4.37 -5.09 -0.24
N ALA A 66 4.50 -6.18 -0.98
CA ALA A 66 4.85 -7.48 -0.43
C ALA A 66 6.22 -7.45 0.28
N VAL A 67 7.22 -6.78 -0.30
CA VAL A 67 8.54 -6.58 0.34
C VAL A 67 8.44 -5.73 1.60
N LEU A 68 7.61 -4.69 1.59
CA LEU A 68 7.36 -3.86 2.78
C LEU A 68 6.65 -4.66 3.88
N LEU A 69 5.70 -5.53 3.53
CA LEU A 69 5.05 -6.43 4.47
C LEU A 69 6.01 -7.48 5.05
N ASP A 70 6.93 -8.02 4.23
CA ASP A 70 8.00 -8.90 4.73
C ASP A 70 8.90 -8.18 5.75
N LEU A 71 9.29 -6.92 5.48
CA LEU A 71 10.08 -6.11 6.40
C LEU A 71 9.31 -5.77 7.69
N PHE A 72 8.01 -5.50 7.57
CA PHE A 72 7.13 -5.25 8.70
C PHE A 72 6.97 -6.51 9.58
N ALA A 73 6.73 -7.68 8.97
CA ALA A 73 6.64 -8.95 9.68
C ALA A 73 7.95 -9.32 10.39
N LEU A 74 9.10 -8.97 9.81
CA LEU A 74 10.42 -9.12 10.43
C LEU A 74 10.72 -8.09 11.54
N GLY A 75 9.82 -7.15 11.82
CA GLY A 75 10.04 -6.10 12.82
C GLY A 75 11.09 -5.05 12.43
N LYS A 76 11.45 -4.97 11.15
CA LYS A 76 12.43 -3.98 10.66
C LYS A 76 11.83 -2.59 10.50
N ILE A 77 10.55 -2.53 10.13
CA ILE A 77 9.82 -1.30 9.91
C ILE A 77 8.44 -1.34 10.58
N GLU A 78 7.88 -0.16 10.79
CA GLU A 78 6.48 0.06 11.16
C GLU A 78 5.83 1.05 10.19
N PHE A 79 4.50 0.99 10.14
CA PHE A 79 3.67 1.91 9.36
C PHE A 79 2.99 2.90 10.30
N GLU A 80 3.34 4.17 10.18
CA GLU A 80 2.78 5.25 11.01
C GLU A 80 1.79 6.08 10.19
N ALA A 81 0.52 6.03 10.56
CA ALA A 81 -0.53 6.81 9.92
C ALA A 81 -0.66 8.20 10.56
N GLN A 82 -0.57 9.24 9.74
CA GLN A 82 -0.80 10.62 10.16
C GLN A 82 -1.90 11.26 9.33
N VAL A 83 -2.90 11.84 9.99
CA VAL A 83 -3.96 12.59 9.31
C VAL A 83 -3.49 14.00 9.02
N LYS A 84 -3.37 14.34 7.74
CA LYS A 84 -3.16 15.72 7.28
C LYS A 84 -4.47 16.32 6.80
N GLN A 85 -4.76 17.53 7.28
CA GLN A 85 -5.91 18.32 6.87
C GLN A 85 -5.43 19.59 6.17
N TRP A 86 -5.83 19.75 4.90
CA TRP A 86 -5.59 20.97 4.13
C TRP A 86 -6.86 21.81 4.15
N ILE A 87 -6.92 22.73 5.10
CA ILE A 87 -8.09 23.60 5.35
C ILE A 87 -8.51 24.33 4.08
N ALA A 88 -7.55 24.88 3.31
CA ALA A 88 -7.80 25.63 2.08
C ALA A 88 -8.42 24.80 0.94
N LEU A 89 -8.30 23.46 0.98
CA LEU A 89 -8.82 22.57 -0.06
C LEU A 89 -9.98 21.70 0.44
N GLY A 90 -10.39 21.84 1.71
CA GLY A 90 -11.38 20.95 2.32
C GLY A 90 -10.99 19.46 2.29
N ARG A 91 -9.69 19.15 2.14
CA ARG A 91 -9.20 17.78 1.99
C ARG A 91 -8.60 17.29 3.28
N ARG A 92 -9.05 16.12 3.73
CA ARG A 92 -8.43 15.35 4.82
C ARG A 92 -7.90 14.06 4.23
N ARG A 93 -6.62 13.74 4.46
CA ARG A 93 -6.04 12.46 4.06
C ARG A 93 -5.19 11.90 5.17
N GLU A 94 -5.29 10.60 5.35
CA GLU A 94 -4.33 9.85 6.15
C GLU A 94 -3.14 9.50 5.26
N ILE A 95 -1.95 9.89 5.69
CA ILE A 95 -0.68 9.59 5.04
C ILE A 95 0.02 8.54 5.90
N THR A 96 0.40 7.43 5.30
CA THR A 96 1.20 6.40 5.97
C THR A 96 2.67 6.62 5.69
N TYR A 97 3.48 6.75 6.74
CA TYR A 97 4.93 6.79 6.66
C TYR A 97 5.53 5.43 7.00
N VAL A 98 6.70 5.14 6.42
CA VAL A 98 7.50 3.97 6.76
C VAL A 98 8.57 4.38 7.77
N LYS A 99 8.48 3.85 8.98
CA LYS A 99 9.40 4.12 10.09
C LYS A 99 10.33 2.93 10.28
N VAL A 100 11.63 3.18 10.44
CA VAL A 100 12.61 2.13 10.79
C VAL A 100 12.54 1.85 12.29
N ILE A 101 12.43 0.58 12.65
CA ILE A 101 12.42 0.11 14.04
C ILE A 101 13.76 -0.53 14.41
N ASP A 102 14.25 -1.42 13.56
CA ASP A 102 15.56 -2.04 13.70
C ASP A 102 16.40 -1.72 12.45
N PRO A 103 17.44 -0.87 12.58
CA PRO A 103 18.26 -0.45 11.44
C PRO A 103 19.28 -1.49 10.99
N SER A 104 19.39 -2.64 11.68
CA SER A 104 20.33 -3.69 11.29
C SER A 104 19.89 -4.36 9.98
N PRO A 105 20.83 -4.67 9.06
CA PRO A 105 20.51 -5.37 7.82
C PRO A 105 19.72 -6.66 8.05
N THR A 106 18.88 -7.05 7.10
CA THR A 106 18.18 -8.33 7.16
C THR A 106 19.12 -9.51 6.88
N GLY A 107 20.22 -9.28 6.15
CA GLY A 107 21.09 -10.34 5.65
C GLY A 107 20.45 -11.13 4.51
N THR A 108 19.38 -10.61 3.89
CA THR A 108 18.60 -11.28 2.86
C THR A 108 18.45 -10.43 1.61
N PHE A 109 17.76 -10.94 0.59
CA PHE A 109 17.45 -10.18 -0.62
C PHE A 109 16.64 -8.90 -0.35
N LEU A 110 15.92 -8.80 0.78
CA LEU A 110 15.15 -7.62 1.16
C LEU A 110 16.03 -6.36 1.29
N ASP A 111 17.30 -6.54 1.68
CA ASP A 111 18.29 -5.45 1.74
C ASP A 111 18.52 -4.83 0.38
N LYS A 112 18.70 -5.65 -0.66
CA LYS A 112 18.88 -5.22 -2.05
C LYS A 112 17.58 -4.74 -2.68
N ALA A 113 16.45 -5.34 -2.30
CA ALA A 113 15.15 -5.05 -2.88
C ALA A 113 14.64 -3.66 -2.50
N LEU A 114 14.75 -3.27 -1.22
CA LEU A 114 14.28 -1.97 -0.77
C LEU A 114 14.93 -1.46 0.52
N PHE A 115 15.31 -2.34 1.45
CA PHE A 115 15.63 -1.94 2.82
C PHE A 115 16.90 -1.09 2.94
N SER A 116 17.95 -1.36 2.16
CA SER A 116 19.14 -0.49 2.15
C SER A 116 18.80 0.95 1.73
N GLY A 117 17.83 1.11 0.82
CA GLY A 117 17.32 2.43 0.41
C GLY A 117 16.56 3.12 1.55
N ILE A 118 15.75 2.36 2.30
CA ILE A 118 15.05 2.86 3.50
C ILE A 118 16.06 3.32 4.55
N LEU A 119 17.07 2.49 4.86
CA LEU A 119 18.13 2.82 5.82
C LEU A 119 18.96 4.03 5.41
N TYR A 120 19.24 4.18 4.11
CA TYR A 120 19.92 5.35 3.58
C TYR A 120 19.09 6.63 3.82
N ASN A 121 17.78 6.62 3.53
CA ASN A 121 16.90 7.77 3.79
C ASN A 121 16.78 8.08 5.28
N TYR A 122 16.64 7.03 6.11
CA TYR A 122 16.58 7.15 7.56
C TYR A 122 17.84 7.83 8.13
N SER A 123 19.02 7.48 7.63
CA SER A 123 20.30 8.00 8.15
C SER A 123 20.63 9.40 7.60
N ASN A 124 20.34 9.67 6.32
CA ASN A 124 20.77 10.91 5.66
C ASN A 124 19.73 12.03 5.70
N THR A 125 18.45 11.70 5.87
CA THR A 125 17.35 12.67 5.89
C THR A 125 16.32 12.30 6.97
N PRO A 126 16.70 12.25 8.25
CA PRO A 126 15.81 11.80 9.33
C PRO A 126 14.55 12.68 9.48
N ASP A 127 14.66 13.99 9.23
CA ASP A 127 13.54 14.94 9.32
C ASP A 127 12.59 14.90 8.10
N LYS A 128 12.89 14.05 7.10
CA LYS A 128 12.09 13.89 5.88
C LYS A 128 11.77 12.41 5.66
N PRO A 129 10.95 11.81 6.55
CA PRO A 129 10.50 10.44 6.36
C PRO A 129 9.69 10.34 5.07
N LYS A 130 9.93 9.29 4.30
CA LYS A 130 9.18 9.00 3.09
C LYS A 130 7.88 8.28 3.40
N THR A 131 6.86 8.58 2.61
CA THR A 131 5.57 7.91 2.68
C THR A 131 5.64 6.51 2.07
N LEU A 132 4.64 5.68 2.39
CA LEU A 132 4.43 4.39 1.77
C LEU A 132 4.35 4.49 0.24
N GLU A 133 3.61 5.47 -0.27
CA GLU A 133 3.43 5.71 -1.70
C GLU A 133 4.76 6.03 -2.39
N GLU A 134 5.60 6.87 -1.76
CA GLU A 134 6.92 7.21 -2.27
C GLU A 134 7.84 5.97 -2.33
N TRP A 135 7.79 5.10 -1.33
CA TRP A 135 8.54 3.83 -1.35
C TRP A 135 8.03 2.86 -2.42
N ILE A 136 6.72 2.75 -2.57
CA ILE A 136 6.09 1.94 -3.63
C ILE A 136 6.54 2.44 -5.01
N LEU A 137 6.42 3.74 -5.28
CA LEU A 137 6.84 4.33 -6.54
C LEU A 137 8.33 4.12 -6.78
N GLN A 138 9.17 4.43 -5.79
CA GLN A 138 10.62 4.26 -5.91
C GLN A 138 10.97 2.79 -6.22
N GLY A 139 10.46 1.84 -5.43
CA GLY A 139 10.74 0.41 -5.62
C GLY A 139 10.31 -0.13 -6.98
N SER A 140 9.22 0.41 -7.56
CA SER A 140 8.72 0.01 -8.87
C SER A 140 9.50 0.58 -10.06
N TYR A 141 10.33 1.62 -9.84
CA TYR A 141 11.08 2.30 -10.90
C TYR A 141 12.61 2.19 -10.79
N LEU A 142 13.15 1.78 -9.63
CA LEU A 142 14.59 1.56 -9.49
C LEU A 142 15.10 0.59 -10.55
N ASN A 143 16.37 0.71 -10.94
CA ASN A 143 17.02 -0.26 -11.81
C ASN A 143 18.23 -0.87 -11.08
N PRO A 144 18.20 -2.18 -10.78
CA PRO A 144 17.07 -3.11 -10.95
C PRO A 144 15.86 -2.76 -10.07
N THR A 145 14.65 -3.12 -10.52
CA THR A 145 13.41 -2.88 -9.75
C THR A 145 13.34 -3.79 -8.53
N CYS A 146 12.54 -3.43 -7.54
CA CYS A 146 12.27 -4.27 -6.38
C CYS A 146 11.81 -5.68 -6.80
N ALA A 147 10.84 -5.78 -7.72
CA ALA A 147 10.41 -7.06 -8.28
C ALA A 147 11.55 -7.84 -8.96
N THR A 148 12.49 -7.16 -9.64
CA THR A 148 13.66 -7.81 -10.24
C THR A 148 14.58 -8.40 -9.17
N GLN A 149 14.79 -7.70 -8.05
CA GLN A 149 15.61 -8.19 -6.93
C GLN A 149 14.95 -9.40 -6.25
N VAL A 150 13.63 -9.40 -6.11
CA VAL A 150 12.87 -10.56 -5.60
C VAL A 150 12.97 -11.75 -6.54
N LEU A 151 12.83 -11.54 -7.86
CA LEU A 151 12.99 -12.62 -8.84
C LEU A 151 14.41 -13.17 -8.86
N ASP A 152 15.42 -12.30 -8.70
CA ASP A 152 16.82 -12.73 -8.60
C ASP A 152 17.07 -13.57 -7.33
N SER A 153 16.35 -13.32 -6.22
CA SER A 153 16.44 -14.17 -5.03
C SER A 153 15.83 -15.56 -5.23
N LEU A 154 14.79 -15.69 -6.06
CA LEU A 154 14.26 -16.99 -6.48
C LEU A 154 15.25 -17.76 -7.38
N VAL A 155 16.11 -17.04 -8.12
CA VAL A 155 17.22 -17.65 -8.87
C VAL A 155 18.32 -18.14 -7.92
N GLU A 156 18.70 -17.32 -6.94
CA GLU A 156 19.67 -17.71 -5.90
C GLU A 156 19.19 -18.94 -5.11
N ALA A 157 17.88 -19.05 -4.86
CA ALA A 157 17.23 -20.21 -4.24
C ALA A 157 17.09 -21.45 -5.16
N LYS A 158 17.59 -21.38 -6.40
CA LYS A 158 17.48 -22.44 -7.43
C LYS A 158 16.03 -22.84 -7.76
N ILE A 159 15.08 -21.93 -7.55
CA ILE A 159 13.69 -22.09 -7.96
C ILE A 159 13.53 -21.70 -9.42
N PHE A 160 14.10 -20.54 -9.77
CA PHE A 160 14.14 -20.05 -11.14
C PHE A 160 15.54 -20.15 -11.74
N GLY A 161 15.57 -20.26 -13.06
CA GLY A 161 16.73 -19.92 -13.88
C GLY A 161 16.70 -18.45 -14.27
N LYS A 162 17.73 -18.02 -14.99
CA LYS A 162 17.80 -16.65 -15.51
C LYS A 162 18.35 -16.68 -16.93
N THR A 163 17.51 -16.29 -17.89
CA THR A 163 17.88 -16.24 -19.30
C THR A 163 17.78 -14.82 -19.81
N SER A 164 18.83 -14.32 -20.44
CA SER A 164 18.83 -13.02 -21.11
C SER A 164 18.34 -13.19 -22.55
N VAL A 165 17.36 -12.38 -22.94
CA VAL A 165 16.79 -12.37 -24.30
C VAL A 165 16.80 -10.93 -24.80
N LEU A 166 17.68 -10.61 -25.76
CA LEU A 166 17.95 -9.28 -26.38
C LEU A 166 17.81 -8.04 -25.46
N PHE A 167 16.60 -7.68 -25.04
CA PHE A 167 16.29 -6.49 -24.24
C PHE A 167 15.60 -6.77 -22.89
N TRP A 168 15.41 -8.03 -22.51
CA TRP A 168 14.77 -8.40 -21.24
C TRP A 168 15.32 -9.71 -20.66
N LYS A 169 14.97 -9.95 -19.40
CA LYS A 169 15.27 -11.18 -18.66
C LYS A 169 14.03 -12.07 -18.57
N LYS A 170 14.22 -13.38 -18.62
CA LYS A 170 13.21 -14.40 -18.31
C LYS A 170 13.68 -15.23 -17.13
N TYR A 171 12.72 -15.74 -16.39
CA TYR A 171 12.88 -16.53 -15.17
C TYR A 171 12.17 -17.87 -15.33
N PRO A 172 12.70 -18.79 -16.16
CA PRO A 172 12.09 -20.11 -16.33
C PRO A 172 12.17 -20.92 -15.03
N THR A 173 11.16 -21.73 -14.74
CA THR A 173 11.15 -22.61 -13.58
C THR A 173 12.20 -23.73 -13.72
N ILE A 174 13.08 -23.86 -12.73
CA ILE A 174 14.05 -24.97 -12.61
C ILE A 174 13.56 -25.98 -11.57
N ASN A 175 13.08 -25.50 -10.42
CA ASN A 175 12.47 -26.35 -9.40
C ASN A 175 10.97 -25.98 -9.24
N PRO A 176 10.05 -26.83 -9.73
CA PRO A 176 8.61 -26.56 -9.64
C PRO A 176 8.01 -26.86 -8.26
N GLU A 177 8.74 -27.52 -7.35
CA GLU A 177 8.19 -27.98 -6.08
C GLU A 177 7.64 -26.84 -5.20
N PRO A 178 8.33 -25.70 -5.01
CA PRO A 178 7.81 -24.60 -4.18
C PRO A 178 6.53 -24.00 -4.76
N GLU A 179 6.46 -23.84 -6.09
CA GLU A 179 5.27 -23.34 -6.77
C GLU A 179 4.13 -24.34 -6.63
N ALA A 180 4.38 -25.63 -6.85
CA ALA A 180 3.37 -26.68 -6.73
C ALA A 180 2.77 -26.76 -5.32
N LYS A 181 3.58 -26.62 -4.27
CA LYS A 181 3.10 -26.54 -2.88
C LYS A 181 2.21 -25.32 -2.64
N LEU A 182 2.67 -24.16 -3.10
CA LEU A 182 1.94 -22.90 -2.95
C LEU A 182 0.61 -22.91 -3.71
N VAL A 183 0.61 -23.40 -4.95
CA VAL A 183 -0.58 -23.57 -5.79
C VAL A 183 -1.53 -24.61 -5.18
N LYS A 184 -1.01 -25.70 -4.59
CA LYS A 184 -1.86 -26.67 -3.89
C LYS A 184 -2.59 -26.02 -2.71
N GLU A 185 -1.89 -25.26 -1.88
CA GLU A 185 -2.49 -24.55 -0.74
C GLU A 185 -3.53 -23.52 -1.21
N LEU A 186 -3.19 -22.72 -2.24
CA LEU A 186 -4.11 -21.77 -2.87
C LEU A 186 -5.40 -22.46 -3.38
N ARG A 187 -5.26 -23.62 -4.05
CA ARG A 187 -6.39 -24.39 -4.58
C ARG A 187 -7.22 -25.04 -3.47
N SER A 188 -6.60 -25.53 -2.41
CA SER A 188 -7.33 -26.07 -1.25
C SER A 188 -8.16 -25.00 -0.55
N ILE A 189 -7.64 -23.77 -0.44
CA ILE A 189 -8.42 -22.63 0.06
C ILE A 189 -9.61 -22.36 -0.88
N ALA A 190 -9.33 -22.17 -2.18
CA ALA A 190 -10.32 -21.71 -3.15
C ALA A 190 -11.42 -22.73 -3.49
N LEU A 191 -11.09 -24.02 -3.51
CA LEU A 191 -11.96 -25.09 -4.04
C LEU A 191 -12.42 -26.08 -2.97
N GLN A 192 -11.71 -26.18 -1.84
CA GLN A 192 -11.99 -27.16 -0.80
C GLN A 192 -12.42 -26.52 0.53
N GLY A 193 -12.42 -25.18 0.61
CA GLY A 193 -12.84 -24.45 1.81
C GLY A 193 -11.83 -24.51 2.94
N GLN A 194 -10.56 -24.81 2.65
CA GLN A 194 -9.50 -24.71 3.65
C GLN A 194 -9.39 -23.26 4.14
N VAL A 195 -9.26 -23.07 5.45
CA VAL A 195 -9.06 -21.74 6.04
C VAL A 195 -7.67 -21.23 5.67
N ALA A 196 -7.60 -20.02 5.12
CA ALA A 196 -6.34 -19.32 4.88
C ALA A 196 -5.80 -18.76 6.21
N ASP A 197 -4.54 -19.01 6.50
CA ASP A 197 -3.83 -18.29 7.56
C ASP A 197 -3.48 -16.87 7.10
N GLY A 198 -2.86 -16.07 7.98
CA GLY A 198 -2.55 -14.68 7.70
C GLY A 198 -1.58 -14.49 6.54
N TYR A 199 -0.64 -15.40 6.36
CA TYR A 199 0.27 -15.37 5.21
C TYR A 199 -0.47 -15.59 3.89
N MET A 200 -1.25 -16.68 3.78
CA MET A 200 -1.96 -17.01 2.54
C MET A 200 -3.08 -16.02 2.25
N TRP A 201 -3.80 -15.56 3.27
CA TRP A 201 -4.81 -14.52 3.11
C TRP A 201 -4.20 -13.25 2.53
N THR A 202 -3.06 -12.81 3.07
CA THR A 202 -2.36 -11.61 2.58
C THR A 202 -1.88 -11.79 1.14
N LEU A 203 -1.32 -12.96 0.81
CA LEU A 203 -0.89 -13.27 -0.55
C LEU A 203 -2.06 -13.24 -1.54
N ILE A 204 -3.19 -13.88 -1.20
CA ILE A 204 -4.42 -13.88 -2.02
C ILE A 204 -4.95 -12.47 -2.19
N LYS A 205 -4.95 -11.66 -1.14
CA LYS A 205 -5.38 -10.25 -1.17
C LYS A 205 -4.54 -9.44 -2.16
N LEU A 206 -3.21 -9.53 -2.07
CA LEU A 206 -2.30 -8.82 -2.99
C LEU A 206 -2.47 -9.26 -4.44
N LEU A 207 -2.60 -10.57 -4.70
CA LEU A 207 -2.83 -11.09 -6.05
C LEU A 207 -4.17 -10.61 -6.62
N SER A 208 -5.23 -10.68 -5.81
CA SER A 208 -6.58 -10.22 -6.21
C SER A 208 -6.60 -8.72 -6.52
N ASP A 209 -5.96 -7.90 -5.67
CA ASP A 209 -5.88 -6.46 -5.86
C ASP A 209 -5.04 -6.10 -7.10
N ALA A 210 -3.97 -6.85 -7.38
CA ALA A 210 -3.14 -6.69 -8.58
C ALA A 210 -3.91 -7.02 -9.87
N ASP A 211 -4.77 -8.04 -9.84
CA ASP A 211 -5.60 -8.49 -10.97
C ASP A 211 -6.64 -7.45 -11.41
N THR A 212 -7.08 -6.55 -10.51
CA THR A 212 -8.02 -5.46 -10.87
C THR A 212 -7.52 -4.52 -11.96
N SER A 213 -6.22 -4.56 -12.30
CA SER A 213 -5.61 -3.75 -13.37
C SER A 213 -5.55 -4.42 -14.74
N LEU A 214 -5.84 -5.72 -14.83
CA LEU A 214 -5.61 -6.53 -16.03
C LEU A 214 -6.84 -6.57 -16.95
N PHE A 215 -7.28 -5.42 -17.44
CA PHE A 215 -8.33 -5.38 -18.48
C PHE A 215 -7.90 -6.16 -19.73
N GLY A 216 -8.54 -7.31 -19.99
CA GLY A 216 -8.34 -8.13 -21.18
C GLY A 216 -7.06 -8.99 -21.19
N LYS A 217 -6.34 -9.10 -20.07
CA LYS A 217 -5.18 -10.00 -19.92
C LYS A 217 -5.53 -11.14 -18.96
N ARG A 218 -4.79 -12.24 -19.03
CA ARG A 218 -4.93 -13.37 -18.11
C ARG A 218 -4.54 -12.91 -16.70
N ASP A 219 -5.52 -12.80 -15.81
CA ASP A 219 -5.37 -12.49 -14.38
C ASP A 219 -4.33 -13.45 -13.75
N LEU A 220 -3.49 -12.96 -12.83
CA LEU A 220 -2.43 -13.72 -12.13
C LEU A 220 -3.00 -14.95 -11.43
N LEU A 221 -4.19 -14.84 -10.84
CA LEU A 221 -4.83 -15.99 -10.21
C LEU A 221 -5.33 -17.01 -11.24
N SER A 222 -5.82 -16.56 -12.40
CA SER A 222 -6.47 -17.43 -13.39
C SER A 222 -5.56 -18.48 -14.00
N GLN A 223 -4.24 -18.24 -14.06
CA GLN A 223 -3.28 -19.20 -14.61
C GLN A 223 -3.05 -20.45 -13.73
N HIS A 224 -3.57 -20.44 -12.50
CA HIS A 224 -3.45 -21.51 -11.50
C HIS A 224 -4.71 -22.38 -11.37
N PHE A 225 -5.71 -22.12 -12.21
CA PHE A 225 -6.99 -22.85 -12.25
C PHE A 225 -7.32 -23.26 -13.68
N SER A 226 -8.13 -24.31 -13.83
CA SER A 226 -8.76 -24.58 -15.12
C SER A 226 -9.82 -23.52 -15.44
N ASN A 227 -10.25 -23.44 -16.70
CA ASN A 227 -11.30 -22.49 -17.10
C ASN A 227 -12.63 -22.76 -16.36
N GLU A 228 -12.90 -24.01 -16.02
CA GLU A 228 -14.10 -24.45 -15.29
C GLU A 228 -13.98 -24.15 -13.78
N GLU A 229 -12.78 -24.25 -13.21
CA GLU A 229 -12.53 -24.02 -11.79
C GLU A 229 -12.46 -22.53 -11.44
N PHE A 230 -11.91 -21.70 -12.34
CA PHE A 230 -11.57 -20.32 -12.03
C PHE A 230 -12.77 -19.46 -11.60
N PRO A 231 -13.98 -19.55 -12.20
CA PRO A 231 -15.12 -18.77 -11.72
C PRO A 231 -15.46 -19.05 -10.24
N ARG A 232 -15.37 -20.32 -9.83
CA ARG A 232 -15.60 -20.71 -8.42
C ARG A 232 -14.49 -20.19 -7.52
N ALA A 233 -13.23 -20.33 -7.93
CA ALA A 233 -12.09 -19.81 -7.19
C ALA A 233 -12.15 -18.29 -7.02
N LYS A 234 -12.47 -17.55 -8.09
CA LYS A 234 -12.61 -16.08 -8.09
C LYS A 234 -13.72 -15.62 -7.15
N SER A 235 -14.85 -16.32 -7.12
CA SER A 235 -15.93 -16.05 -6.15
C SER A 235 -15.42 -16.22 -4.70
N CYS A 236 -14.73 -17.33 -4.41
CA CYS A 236 -14.13 -17.58 -3.09
C CYS A 236 -13.14 -16.47 -2.70
N PHE A 237 -12.20 -16.10 -3.58
CA PHE A 237 -11.24 -15.02 -3.30
C PHE A 237 -11.92 -13.68 -3.06
N THR A 238 -12.96 -13.36 -3.84
CA THR A 238 -13.72 -12.13 -3.67
C THR A 238 -14.38 -12.10 -2.28
N SER A 239 -15.04 -13.18 -1.88
CA SER A 239 -15.63 -13.29 -0.54
C SER A 239 -14.59 -13.27 0.59
N LEU A 240 -13.45 -13.93 0.40
CA LEU A 240 -12.38 -14.03 1.41
C LEU A 240 -11.65 -12.71 1.64
N THR A 241 -11.48 -11.93 0.58
CA THR A 241 -10.73 -10.66 0.59
C THR A 241 -11.62 -9.43 0.73
N PHE A 242 -12.94 -9.63 0.69
CA PHE A 242 -13.91 -8.60 1.03
C PHE A 242 -13.79 -8.27 2.51
N ILE A 243 -13.37 -7.06 2.80
CA ILE A 243 -13.40 -6.50 4.14
C ILE A 243 -14.64 -5.63 4.19
N GLU A 244 -15.62 -6.00 5.02
CA GLU A 244 -16.66 -5.07 5.43
C GLU A 244 -15.93 -3.91 6.10
N SER A 245 -15.83 -2.79 5.41
CA SER A 245 -15.40 -1.55 6.03
C SER A 245 -16.48 -1.20 7.06
N GLU A 246 -16.32 -1.62 8.32
CA GLU A 246 -17.14 -1.10 9.39
C GLU A 246 -17.01 0.42 9.35
N SER A 247 -18.17 1.05 9.15
CA SER A 247 -18.42 2.48 9.02
C SER A 247 -18.05 3.26 10.28
N ARG A 248 -16.76 3.31 10.63
CA ARG A 248 -16.25 4.29 11.62
C ARG A 248 -16.19 5.71 11.06
N ILE A 249 -16.36 5.88 9.75
CA ILE A 249 -16.53 7.19 9.13
C ILE A 249 -17.87 7.82 9.56
N ASP A 250 -18.95 7.04 9.70
CA ASP A 250 -20.26 7.58 10.10
C ASP A 250 -20.32 7.97 11.58
N ALA A 251 -19.76 7.15 12.48
CA ALA A 251 -19.78 7.46 13.92
C ALA A 251 -19.00 8.74 14.26
N ARG A 252 -17.85 8.98 13.60
CA ARG A 252 -17.06 10.21 13.80
C ARG A 252 -17.64 11.42 13.07
N GLN A 253 -18.29 11.23 11.91
CA GLN A 253 -19.00 12.33 11.25
C GLN A 253 -20.26 12.74 12.02
N LEU A 254 -20.98 11.80 12.64
CA LEU A 254 -22.07 12.12 13.57
C LEU A 254 -21.56 12.88 14.81
N GLN A 255 -20.42 12.47 15.37
CA GLN A 255 -19.85 13.13 16.54
C GLN A 255 -19.40 14.57 16.24
N VAL A 256 -18.79 14.81 15.08
CA VAL A 256 -18.40 16.15 14.64
C VAL A 256 -19.61 17.01 14.27
N ALA A 257 -20.67 16.42 13.68
CA ALA A 257 -21.92 17.13 13.41
C ALA A 257 -22.63 17.55 14.70
N GLN A 258 -22.58 16.71 15.74
CA GLN A 258 -23.11 17.02 17.07
C GLN A 258 -22.28 18.10 17.77
N GLU A 259 -20.95 18.04 17.70
CA GLU A 259 -20.06 19.07 18.26
C GLU A 259 -20.24 20.44 17.56
N LEU A 260 -20.42 20.45 16.24
CA LEU A 260 -20.68 21.68 15.48
C LEU A 260 -22.07 22.28 15.75
N GLN A 261 -23.09 21.46 16.06
CA GLN A 261 -24.40 21.95 16.50
C GLN A 261 -24.35 22.59 17.90
N VAL A 262 -23.60 22.01 18.83
CA VAL A 262 -23.44 22.55 20.19
C VAL A 262 -22.76 23.92 20.19
N VAL A 263 -21.76 24.13 19.33
CA VAL A 263 -21.07 25.44 19.20
C VAL A 263 -22.01 26.50 18.61
N ASN A 264 -22.88 26.11 17.67
CA ASN A 264 -23.80 27.05 17.01
C ASN A 264 -25.00 27.44 17.92
N ASP A 265 -25.46 26.53 18.77
CA ASP A 265 -26.51 26.80 19.75
C ASP A 265 -26.03 27.64 20.95
N GLN A 266 -24.75 27.53 21.32
CA GLN A 266 -24.14 28.42 22.32
C GLN A 266 -23.97 29.85 21.78
N SER A 267 -23.70 30.02 20.48
CA SER A 267 -23.62 31.35 19.85
C SER A 267 -24.99 32.05 19.71
N LYS A 268 -26.11 31.30 19.74
CA LYS A 268 -27.47 31.86 19.66
C LYS A 268 -28.08 32.23 21.02
N LYS A 269 -27.55 31.71 22.13
CA LYS A 269 -28.03 32.01 23.49
C LYS A 269 -27.34 33.20 24.16
N GLY A 270 -26.31 33.78 23.55
CA GLY A 270 -25.57 34.94 24.10
C GLY A 270 -26.10 36.32 23.69
N GLY A 271 -27.28 36.41 23.09
CA GLY A 271 -27.77 37.64 22.46
C GLY A 271 -29.09 38.17 23.00
N VAL A 272 -29.20 38.45 24.30
CA VAL A 272 -30.08 39.51 24.84
C VAL A 272 -29.51 39.97 26.18
N GLU A 273 -28.83 41.13 26.21
CA GLU A 273 -28.96 42.06 27.32
C GLU A 273 -28.72 43.49 26.81
N GLU A 274 -29.79 44.27 26.88
CA GLU A 274 -29.94 45.66 26.47
C GLU A 274 -29.56 46.54 27.66
N VAL A 275 -28.56 47.43 27.51
CA VAL A 275 -28.38 48.57 28.43
C VAL A 275 -28.05 49.83 27.63
N ALA A 276 -28.77 50.89 27.99
CA ALA A 276 -28.96 52.13 27.26
C ALA A 276 -27.73 53.08 27.18
N ALA A 277 -27.74 53.84 26.08
CA ALA A 277 -27.11 55.12 25.73
C ALA A 277 -26.20 55.87 26.74
N VAL A 278 -25.04 56.35 26.25
CA VAL A 278 -24.67 57.78 25.99
C VAL A 278 -23.25 57.79 25.37
N GLY A 279 -23.05 58.44 24.21
CA GLY A 279 -21.73 58.54 23.54
C GLY A 279 -20.85 59.69 24.08
N PRO A 280 -19.86 60.21 23.33
CA PRO A 280 -18.93 59.58 22.39
C PRO A 280 -17.45 59.81 22.82
N SER A 281 -16.48 58.96 22.44
CA SER A 281 -15.13 59.42 22.00
C SER A 281 -14.17 58.26 21.68
N CYS A 282 -13.33 58.53 20.69
CA CYS A 282 -11.98 57.98 20.45
C CYS A 282 -11.82 56.54 19.92
N SER A 283 -11.52 56.51 18.62
CA SER A 283 -10.65 55.65 17.80
C SER A 283 -9.99 54.40 18.41
N PRO A 284 -10.03 53.25 17.70
CA PRO A 284 -9.24 52.06 18.02
C PRO A 284 -7.81 52.10 17.44
N GLN A 285 -6.82 51.76 18.25
CA GLN A 285 -5.46 51.43 17.80
C GLN A 285 -5.38 49.95 17.38
N GLU A 286 -5.17 49.77 16.08
CA GLU A 286 -4.23 48.85 15.40
C GLU A 286 -3.93 47.47 16.03
N VAL A 287 -4.36 46.40 15.34
CA VAL A 287 -3.56 45.18 15.20
C VAL A 287 -3.39 44.90 13.71
N ASN A 288 -2.13 44.98 13.27
CA ASN A 288 -1.67 44.80 11.90
C ASN A 288 -1.93 43.37 11.37
N VAL A 289 -2.68 43.27 10.27
CA VAL A 289 -2.74 42.08 9.40
C VAL A 289 -1.97 42.41 8.12
N VAL A 290 -0.78 41.82 7.96
CA VAL A 290 -0.02 41.92 6.71
C VAL A 290 -0.55 40.89 5.72
N ILE A 291 -1.39 41.33 4.77
CA ILE A 291 -1.72 40.58 3.56
C ILE A 291 -0.80 41.08 2.44
N LYS A 292 0.14 40.25 1.98
CA LYS A 292 0.82 40.48 0.70
C LYS A 292 -0.04 39.92 -0.43
N LYS A 293 -0.60 40.81 -1.26
CA LYS A 293 -1.12 40.52 -2.60
C LYS A 293 0.00 40.79 -3.62
N GLU A 294 0.30 39.81 -4.47
CA GLU A 294 1.10 40.04 -5.68
C GLU A 294 0.18 40.58 -6.79
N GLU A 295 0.54 41.75 -7.33
CA GLU A 295 -0.09 42.38 -8.48
C GLU A 295 0.54 41.88 -9.79
N GLN A 296 -0.32 41.51 -10.74
CA GLN A 296 0.03 41.35 -12.15
C GLN A 296 0.34 42.71 -12.78
N LYS A 297 1.57 42.90 -13.27
CA LYS A 297 1.92 44.01 -14.17
C LYS A 297 1.60 43.65 -15.62
N LYS A 298 0.73 44.44 -16.26
CA LYS A 298 0.68 44.64 -17.71
C LYS A 298 1.43 45.93 -18.07
N SER A 299 2.22 45.88 -19.13
CA SER A 299 2.87 46.99 -19.86
C SER A 299 3.42 46.34 -21.14
N PHE A 300 3.22 46.76 -22.38
CA PHE A 300 2.55 47.89 -23.03
C PHE A 300 1.78 47.33 -24.25
#